data_AF-A0A8T7EBX6-F1
#
_entry.id   AF-A0A8T7EBX6-F1
#
_cell.length_a   1.000
_cell.length_b   1.000
_cell.length_c   1.000
_cell.angle_alpha   90.00
_cell.angle_beta   90.00
_cell.angle_gamma   90.00
#
_symmetry.space_group_name_H-M   'P 1'
#
loop_
_entity.id
_entity.type
_entity.pdbx_description
1 polymer ?
#
loop_
_entity_poly.entity_id
_entity_poly.type
_entity_poly.pdbx_seq_one_letter_code
_entity_poly.pdbx_strand_id
1 'polypeptide(L)'
;MNDEPIILIGPLYAGKTTVGKLLAEGLGRPFVLPDRTERPYQKPEYLNPDLNEILSADDHFNRLVKHTFCTNSKTPAQTCQEILAALNRA
;
A
#
# COMPACT_ATOMS: atom_id res chain seq x y z
N MET A 1 -3.91 -15.60 -13.15
CA MET A 1 -3.31 -14.51 -12.35
C MET A 1 -1.83 -14.82 -12.18
N ASN A 2 -0.95 -13.90 -12.51
CA ASN A 2 0.49 -14.11 -12.40
C ASN A 2 0.93 -14.21 -10.94
N ASP A 3 1.93 -15.04 -10.64
CA ASP A 3 2.52 -15.20 -9.30
C ASP A 3 3.42 -14.04 -8.88
N GLU A 4 3.28 -12.88 -9.53
CA GLU A 4 4.00 -11.67 -9.14
C GLU A 4 3.57 -11.20 -7.74
N PRO A 5 4.53 -10.81 -6.89
CA PRO A 5 4.23 -10.25 -5.59
C PRO A 5 3.58 -8.86 -5.73
N ILE A 6 2.59 -8.58 -4.88
CA ILE A 6 2.01 -7.24 -4.73
C ILE A 6 2.72 -6.55 -3.57
N ILE A 7 3.39 -5.44 -3.86
CA ILE A 7 4.08 -4.63 -2.85
C ILE A 7 3.25 -3.37 -2.59
N LEU A 8 2.85 -3.15 -1.34
CA LEU A 8 2.11 -1.95 -0.93
C LEU A 8 3.05 -0.94 -0.26
N ILE A 9 3.21 0.23 -0.86
CA ILE A 9 4.08 1.32 -0.40
C ILE A 9 3.22 2.55 -0.08
N GLY A 10 3.59 3.32 0.95
CA GLY A 10 2.86 4.52 1.37
C GLY A 10 3.12 4.88 2.85
N PRO A 11 2.64 6.03 3.33
CA PRO A 11 2.99 6.55 4.65
C PRO A 11 2.38 5.72 5.79
N LEU A 12 2.84 5.98 7.02
CA LEU A 12 2.25 5.37 8.22
C LEU A 12 0.74 5.68 8.27
N TYR A 13 -0.05 4.74 8.77
CA TYR A 13 -1.53 4.84 8.86
C TYR A 13 -2.31 4.93 7.53
N ALA A 14 -1.66 4.88 6.36
CA ALA A 14 -2.34 4.80 5.06
C ALA A 14 -3.10 3.47 4.79
N GLY A 15 -3.43 2.68 5.82
CA GLY A 15 -4.23 1.47 5.67
C GLY A 15 -3.56 0.26 5.00
N LYS A 16 -2.28 0.36 4.58
CA LYS A 16 -1.55 -0.69 3.84
C LYS A 16 -1.66 -2.09 4.45
N THR A 17 -1.45 -2.24 5.76
CA THR A 17 -1.55 -3.54 6.42
C THR A 17 -2.98 -4.09 6.37
N THR A 18 -3.98 -3.24 6.55
CA THR A 18 -5.40 -3.63 6.53
C THR A 18 -5.82 -4.03 5.12
N VAL A 19 -5.51 -3.20 4.12
CA VAL A 19 -5.79 -3.47 2.70
C VAL A 19 -5.03 -4.69 2.21
N GLY A 20 -3.75 -4.84 2.57
CA GLY A 20 -2.92 -5.98 2.17
C GLY A 20 -3.42 -7.32 2.70
N LYS A 21 -3.95 -7.35 3.94
CA LYS A 21 -4.60 -8.55 4.47
C LYS A 21 -5.86 -8.90 3.69
N LEU A 22 -6.73 -7.92 3.41
CA LEU A 22 -7.96 -8.13 2.65
C LEU A 22 -7.67 -8.56 1.21
N LEU A 23 -6.63 -8.01 0.58
CA LEU A 23 -6.18 -8.42 -0.75
C LEU A 23 -5.68 -9.85 -0.76
N ALA A 24 -4.83 -10.21 0.20
CA ALA A 24 -4.30 -11.56 0.32
C ALA A 24 -5.43 -12.59 0.50
N GLU A 25 -6.40 -12.30 1.37
CA GLU A 25 -7.60 -13.12 1.55
C GLU A 25 -8.41 -13.24 0.26
N GLY A 26 -8.73 -12.11 -0.38
CA GLY A 26 -9.52 -12.09 -1.62
C GLY A 26 -8.85 -12.78 -2.82
N LEU A 27 -7.51 -12.85 -2.82
CA LEU A 27 -6.72 -13.53 -3.86
C LEU A 27 -6.35 -14.97 -3.49
N GLY A 28 -6.66 -15.43 -2.28
CA GLY A 28 -6.18 -16.74 -1.79
C GLY A 28 -4.66 -16.83 -1.69
N ARG A 29 -3.98 -15.74 -1.34
CA ARG A 29 -2.52 -15.60 -1.32
C ARG A 29 -1.99 -15.35 0.10
N PRO A 30 -0.71 -15.69 0.38
CA PRO A 30 -0.10 -15.35 1.66
C PRO A 30 0.06 -13.83 1.82
N PHE A 31 -0.16 -13.33 3.03
CA PHE A 31 0.21 -11.98 3.43
C PHE A 31 1.53 -12.01 4.19
N VAL A 32 2.55 -11.35 3.66
CA VAL A 32 3.87 -11.23 4.30
C VAL A 32 4.08 -9.80 4.76
N LEU A 33 4.36 -9.64 6.06
CA LEU A 33 4.93 -8.38 6.56
C LEU A 33 6.45 -8.47 6.39
N PRO A 34 7.11 -7.41 5.88
CA PRO A 34 8.56 -7.35 5.92
C PRO A 34 9.02 -7.49 7.37
N ASP A 35 10.17 -8.16 7.55
CA ASP A 35 10.66 -8.62 8.84
C ASP A 35 10.62 -7.49 9.88
N ARG A 36 10.09 -7.80 11.06
CA ARG A 36 9.81 -6.85 12.15
C ARG A 36 11.01 -6.64 13.06
N THR A 37 12.14 -7.28 12.76
CA THR A 37 13.41 -7.11 13.43
C THR A 37 13.80 -5.64 13.31
N GLU A 38 13.61 -4.92 14.41
CA GLU A 38 13.98 -3.51 14.57
C GLU A 38 13.07 -2.50 13.84
N ARG A 39 11.80 -2.42 14.25
CA ARG A 39 11.23 -1.08 14.40
C ARG A 39 11.70 -0.53 15.75
N PRO A 40 12.79 0.27 15.84
CA PRO A 40 12.77 1.27 16.89
C PRO A 40 11.45 2.01 16.67
N TYR A 41 10.67 2.20 17.73
CA TYR A 41 9.49 3.06 17.70
C TYR A 41 9.77 4.21 16.73
N GLN A 42 9.02 4.31 15.62
CA GLN A 42 9.17 5.45 14.72
C GLN A 42 8.77 6.65 15.56
N LYS A 43 9.79 7.37 16.03
CA LYS A 43 9.60 8.54 16.85
C LYS A 43 8.66 9.49 16.11
N PRO A 44 7.77 10.21 16.81
CA PRO A 44 6.85 11.14 16.16
C PRO A 44 7.54 12.15 15.23
N GLU A 45 8.81 12.50 15.51
CA GLU A 45 9.65 13.34 14.65
C GLU A 45 9.96 12.77 13.25
N TYR A 46 9.78 11.46 13.04
CA TYR A 46 9.88 10.81 11.72
C TYR A 46 8.54 10.72 11.00
N LEU A 47 7.44 11.16 11.63
CA LEU A 47 6.18 11.36 10.94
C LEU A 47 6.32 12.62 10.08
N ASN A 48 6.48 12.42 8.78
CA ASN A 48 6.36 13.50 7.83
C ASN A 48 4.88 13.64 7.45
N PRO A 49 4.17 14.69 7.92
CA PRO A 49 2.75 14.89 7.62
C PRO A 49 2.50 15.05 6.11
N ASP A 50 3.51 15.52 5.38
CA ASP A 50 3.44 15.83 3.95
C ASP A 50 3.94 14.66 3.09
N LEU A 51 4.19 13.49 3.69
CA LEU A 51 4.74 12.33 2.96
C LEU A 51 3.86 11.91 1.78
N ASN A 52 2.54 12.10 1.87
CA ASN A 52 1.64 11.87 0.73
C ASN A 52 1.91 12.84 -0.42
N GLU A 53 2.10 14.12 -0.11
CA GLU A 53 2.35 15.18 -1.09
C GLU A 53 3.71 14.98 -1.74
N ILE A 54 4.74 14.67 -0.93
CA ILE A 54 6.09 14.38 -1.42
C ILE A 54 6.09 13.18 -2.36
N LEU A 55 5.46 12.06 -1.96
CA LEU A 55 5.40 10.86 -2.80
C LEU A 55 4.62 11.10 -4.10
N SER A 56 3.56 11.92 -4.04
CA SER A 56 2.75 12.22 -5.22
C SER A 56 3.44 13.19 -6.18
N ALA A 57 4.24 14.12 -5.65
CA ALA A 57 4.99 15.11 -6.41
C ALA A 57 6.33 14.58 -6.94
N ASP A 58 6.81 13.44 -6.44
CA ASP A 58 8.07 12.83 -6.87
C ASP A 58 7.88 12.00 -8.15
N ASP A 59 8.35 12.56 -9.27
CA ASP A 59 8.34 11.93 -10.59
C ASP A 59 9.07 10.58 -10.62
N HIS A 60 10.06 10.36 -9.77
CA HIS A 60 10.79 9.10 -9.72
C HIS A 60 9.91 8.00 -9.12
N PHE A 61 9.14 8.30 -8.07
CA PHE A 61 8.15 7.38 -7.53
C PHE A 61 7.06 7.05 -8.55
N ASN A 62 6.53 8.08 -9.21
CA ASN A 62 5.49 7.92 -10.22
C ASN A 62 5.92 7.06 -11.41
N ARG A 63 7.23 7.02 -11.73
CA ARG A 63 7.78 6.14 -12.77
C ARG A 63 7.89 4.67 -12.35
N LEU A 64 8.07 4.40 -11.06
CA LEU A 64 8.31 3.05 -10.54
C LEU A 64 7.01 2.33 -10.14
N VAL A 65 5.98 3.07 -9.72
CA VAL A 65 4.70 2.50 -9.31
C VAL A 65 3.88 2.04 -10.52
N LYS A 66 3.41 0.79 -10.49
CA LYS A 66 2.48 0.28 -11.52
C LYS A 66 1.08 0.93 -11.40
N HIS A 67 0.64 1.19 -10.17
CA HIS A 67 -0.67 1.77 -9.86
C HIS A 67 -0.61 2.60 -8.58
N THR A 68 -1.41 3.66 -8.51
CA THR A 68 -1.55 4.54 -7.33
C THR A 68 -3.01 4.54 -6.87
N PHE A 69 -3.24 4.38 -5.57
CA PHE A 69 -4.57 4.34 -4.97
C PHE A 69 -4.64 5.21 -3.71
N CYS A 70 -5.71 6.00 -3.58
CA CYS A 70 -5.96 6.83 -2.41
C CYS A 70 -6.99 6.17 -1.48
N THR A 71 -6.66 6.05 -0.20
CA THR A 71 -7.55 5.49 0.85
C THR A 71 -8.46 6.52 1.51
N ASN A 72 -8.19 7.81 1.32
CA ASN A 72 -9.01 8.87 1.94
C ASN A 72 -10.47 8.75 1.49
N SER A 73 -11.38 8.84 2.46
CA SER A 73 -12.83 8.71 2.26
C SER A 73 -13.30 7.35 1.72
N LYS A 74 -12.44 6.32 1.72
CA LYS A 74 -12.78 4.94 1.34
C LYS A 74 -12.58 4.01 2.52
N THR A 75 -13.44 3.02 2.64
CA THR A 75 -13.19 1.89 3.52
C THR A 75 -12.03 1.04 2.97
N PRO A 76 -11.34 0.25 3.82
CA PRO A 76 -10.35 -0.70 3.34
C PRO A 76 -10.89 -1.69 2.30
N ALA A 77 -12.15 -2.11 2.46
CA ALA A 77 -12.81 -3.01 1.50
C ALA A 77 -13.01 -2.35 0.13
N GLN A 78 -13.47 -1.09 0.09
CA GLN A 78 -13.61 -0.34 -1.16
C GLN A 78 -12.27 -0.15 -1.88
N THR A 79 -11.21 0.17 -1.12
CA THR A 79 -9.86 0.29 -1.69
C THR A 79 -9.36 -1.06 -2.22
N CYS A 80 -9.61 -2.15 -1.50
CA CYS A 80 -9.26 -3.50 -1.93
C CYS A 80 -9.94 -3.85 -3.26
N GLN A 81 -11.25 -3.57 -3.41
CA GLN A 81 -11.99 -3.81 -4.65
C GLN A 81 -11.42 -3.02 -5.84
N GLU A 82 -11.02 -1.77 -5.61
CA GLU A 82 -10.39 -0.94 -6.64
C GLU A 82 -9.05 -1.51 -7.11
N ILE A 83 -8.22 -1.98 -6.17
CA ILE A 83 -6.94 -2.64 -6.49
C ILE A 83 -7.18 -3.92 -7.28
N LEU A 84 -8.11 -4.78 -6.84
CA LEU A 84 -8.45 -6.02 -7.55
C LEU A 84 -8.95 -5.74 -8.96
N ALA A 85 -9.79 -4.72 -9.13
CA ALA A 85 -10.28 -4.30 -10.44
C ALA A 85 -9.14 -3.83 -11.36
N ALA A 86 -8.13 -3.13 -10.83
CA ALA A 86 -6.96 -2.71 -11.61
C ALA A 86 -6.06 -3.89 -12.00
N LEU A 87 -5.82 -4.84 -11.08
CA LEU A 87 -5.00 -6.03 -11.34
C LEU A 87 -5.62 -6.97 -12.38
N ASN A 88 -6.95 -7.06 -12.44
CA ASN A 88 -7.65 -7.87 -13.45
C ASN A 88 -7.66 -7.25 -14.85
N ARG A 89 -7.27 -5.97 -14.99
CA ARG A 89 -7.19 -5.25 -16.27
C ARG A 89 -5.76 -5.19 -16.84
N ALA A 90 -4.78 -5.68 -16.08
CA ALA A 90 -3.35 -5.64 -16.40
C ALA A 90 -2.86 -6.94 -17.04
#